data_AF-A0A7L5XYN3-F1
#
_entry.id   AF-A0A7L5XYN3-F1
#
_cell.length_a   1.000
_cell.length_b   1.000
_cell.length_c   1.000
_cell.angle_alpha   90.00
_cell.angle_beta   90.00
_cell.angle_gamma   90.00
#
_symmetry.space_group_name_H-M   'P 1'
#
loop_
_entity.id
_entity.type
_entity.pdbx_description
1 polymer ?
#
loop_
_entity_poly.entity_id
_entity_poly.type
_entity_poly.pdbx_seq_one_letter_code
_entity_poly.pdbx_strand_id
1 'polypeptide(L)'
;MRGIVSNRCYAEIMSIINDREVSFDDRRRSVLAAINAASGKACLTTVDSSRLFAHFLSAARFELGPAVALQIFQEYVSVSEVHDGMDGPYYVALECCIASGRFHTALNLAEECISISKYVSRSNWLVSVAALLGSYAAAMIGQIDKASDLLDCINDGECVSWLEGVPIISKVELLENIARLRRTQ
;
A
#
# COMPACT_ATOMS: atom_id res chain seq x y z
N MET A 1 2.91 -22.68 -3.94
CA MET A 1 1.45 -22.77 -3.80
C MET A 1 0.90 -21.35 -3.86
N ARG A 2 0.16 -20.99 -4.91
CA ARG A 2 -0.61 -19.73 -4.93
C ARG A 2 -1.77 -19.92 -3.95
N GLY A 3 -1.70 -19.26 -2.80
CA GLY A 3 -2.76 -19.30 -1.80
C GLY A 3 -3.95 -18.53 -2.35
N ILE A 4 -4.94 -19.24 -2.87
CA ILE A 4 -6.22 -18.66 -3.25
C ILE A 4 -6.86 -18.15 -1.96
N VAL A 5 -7.03 -16.83 -1.83
CA VAL A 5 -7.86 -16.28 -0.77
C VAL A 5 -9.30 -16.62 -1.14
N SER A 6 -9.83 -17.71 -0.57
CA SER A 6 -11.19 -18.11 -0.92
C SER A 6 -12.18 -16.98 -0.60
N ASN A 7 -13.23 -16.81 -1.41
CA ASN A 7 -14.33 -15.86 -1.16
C ASN A 7 -14.91 -16.00 0.27
N ARG A 8 -14.79 -17.18 0.87
CA ARG A 8 -15.16 -17.45 2.26
C ARG A 8 -14.27 -16.72 3.28
N CYS A 9 -12.95 -16.71 3.07
CA CYS A 9 -12.00 -15.99 3.92
C CYS A 9 -12.25 -14.47 3.85
N TYR A 10 -12.53 -13.94 2.66
CA TYR A 10 -12.92 -12.54 2.50
C TYR A 10 -14.21 -12.21 3.25
N ALA A 11 -15.28 -13.01 3.06
CA ALA A 11 -16.54 -12.78 3.75
C ALA A 11 -16.41 -12.83 5.28
N GLU A 12 -15.56 -13.72 5.79
CA GLU A 12 -15.26 -13.84 7.22
C GLU A 12 -14.51 -12.61 7.76
N ILE A 13 -13.46 -12.14 7.07
CA ILE A 13 -12.73 -10.93 7.45
C ILE A 13 -13.66 -9.71 7.42
N MET A 14 -14.46 -9.54 6.36
CA MET A 14 -15.40 -8.43 6.26
C MET A 14 -16.49 -8.49 7.35
N SER A 15 -16.95 -9.69 7.72
CA SER A 15 -17.90 -9.84 8.83
C SER A 15 -17.29 -9.39 10.15
N ILE A 16 -16.03 -9.73 10.42
CA ILE A 16 -15.32 -9.34 11.66
C ILE A 16 -15.10 -7.84 11.72
N ILE A 17 -14.70 -7.22 10.60
CA ILE A 17 -14.47 -5.77 10.55
C ILE A 17 -15.78 -5.01 10.77
N ASN A 18 -16.88 -5.46 10.13
CA ASN A 18 -18.16 -4.78 10.21
C ASN A 18 -18.89 -4.95 11.56
N ASP A 19 -18.43 -5.86 12.41
CA ASP A 19 -18.99 -6.05 13.74
C ASP A 19 -18.55 -4.93 14.70
N ARG A 20 -19.36 -3.87 14.74
CA ARG A 20 -19.09 -2.67 15.55
C ARG A 20 -19.25 -2.88 17.05
N GLU A 21 -19.88 -3.97 17.49
CA GLU A 21 -20.12 -4.26 18.91
C GLU A 21 -18.90 -4.86 19.61
N VAL A 22 -17.99 -5.45 18.83
CA VAL A 22 -16.75 -6.05 19.32
C VAL A 22 -15.69 -4.97 19.59
N SER A 23 -14.91 -5.14 20.67
CA SER A 23 -13.83 -4.22 21.00
C SER A 23 -12.76 -4.19 19.89
N PHE A 24 -12.05 -3.08 19.77
CA PHE A 24 -10.99 -2.90 18.78
C PHE A 24 -9.95 -4.04 18.82
N ASP A 25 -9.46 -4.38 20.01
CA ASP A 25 -8.44 -5.42 20.17
C ASP A 25 -8.98 -6.81 19.84
N ASP A 26 -10.27 -7.06 20.09
CA ASP A 26 -10.92 -8.32 19.74
C ASP A 26 -11.16 -8.44 18.23
N ARG A 27 -11.56 -7.36 17.54
CA ARG A 27 -11.67 -7.33 16.07
C ARG A 27 -10.32 -7.56 15.42
N ARG A 28 -9.26 -6.85 15.87
CA ARG A 28 -7.90 -7.05 15.37
C ARG A 28 -7.45 -8.50 15.56
N ARG A 29 -7.61 -9.06 16.77
CA ARG A 29 -7.28 -10.47 17.05
C ARG A 29 -8.07 -11.42 16.16
N SER A 30 -9.33 -11.13 15.85
CA SER A 30 -10.19 -11.96 15.02
C SER A 30 -9.82 -11.91 13.54
N VAL A 31 -9.52 -10.72 12.98
CA VAL A 31 -9.00 -10.58 11.61
C VAL A 31 -7.67 -11.32 11.47
N LEU A 32 -6.78 -11.17 12.45
CA LEU A 32 -5.50 -11.88 12.48
C LEU A 32 -5.70 -13.39 12.60
N ALA A 33 -6.65 -13.85 13.42
CA ALA A 33 -6.99 -15.26 13.53
C ALA A 33 -7.53 -15.83 12.21
N ALA A 34 -8.39 -15.08 11.49
CA ALA A 34 -8.90 -15.48 10.18
C ALA A 34 -7.77 -15.56 9.13
N ILE A 35 -6.86 -14.59 9.11
CA ILE A 35 -5.67 -14.60 8.24
C ILE A 35 -4.73 -15.77 8.61
N ASN A 36 -4.54 -16.06 9.91
CA ASN A 36 -3.74 -17.16 10.42
C ASN A 36 -4.33 -18.52 10.04
N ALA A 37 -5.63 -18.68 10.18
CA ALA A 37 -6.37 -19.87 9.77
C ALA A 37 -6.26 -20.09 8.25
N ALA A 38 -6.42 -19.02 7.47
CA ALA A 38 -6.27 -19.08 6.01
C ALA A 38 -4.83 -19.37 5.56
N SER A 39 -3.82 -18.97 6.34
CA SER A 39 -2.40 -19.19 6.05
C SER A 39 -1.82 -20.45 6.70
N GLY A 40 -2.57 -21.15 7.56
CA GLY A 40 -2.15 -22.36 8.25
C GLY A 40 -1.09 -22.15 9.34
N LYS A 41 -0.92 -20.93 9.88
CA LYS A 41 0.10 -20.62 10.90
C LYS A 41 -0.52 -20.39 12.27
N ALA A 42 0.05 -21.02 13.31
CA ALA A 42 -0.58 -21.11 14.63
C ALA A 42 -0.42 -19.85 15.53
N CYS A 43 0.61 -19.03 15.33
CA CYS A 43 0.84 -17.79 16.08
C CYS A 43 1.77 -16.87 15.26
N LEU A 44 1.38 -15.62 15.04
CA LEU A 44 2.21 -14.63 14.36
C LEU A 44 2.57 -13.49 15.31
N THR A 45 3.76 -12.93 15.14
CA THR A 45 4.09 -11.63 15.71
C THR A 45 3.28 -10.51 15.01
N THR A 46 3.26 -9.30 15.57
CA THR A 46 2.65 -8.13 14.90
C THR A 46 3.30 -7.85 13.54
N VAL A 47 4.62 -8.02 13.43
CA VAL A 47 5.35 -7.88 12.16
C VAL A 47 4.95 -8.95 11.16
N ASP A 48 4.85 -10.21 11.60
CA ASP A 48 4.42 -11.31 10.71
C ASP A 48 2.97 -11.15 10.27
N SER A 49 2.13 -10.58 11.15
CA SER A 49 0.74 -10.25 10.89
C SER A 49 0.60 -9.19 9.80
N SER A 50 1.36 -8.10 9.89
CA SER A 50 1.32 -7.04 8.86
C SER A 50 1.89 -7.51 7.51
N ARG A 51 2.91 -8.38 7.52
CA ARG A 51 3.41 -9.03 6.29
C ARG A 51 2.37 -9.94 5.66
N LEU A 52 1.69 -10.75 6.46
CA LEU A 52 0.62 -11.61 5.96
C LEU A 52 -0.58 -10.81 5.47
N PHE A 53 -0.88 -9.68 6.13
CA PHE A 53 -1.87 -8.73 5.64
C PHE A 53 -1.47 -8.09 4.30
N ALA A 54 -0.19 -7.75 4.10
CA ALA A 54 0.31 -7.28 2.80
C ALA A 54 0.12 -8.33 1.70
N HIS A 55 0.45 -9.60 1.99
CA HIS A 55 0.21 -10.70 1.06
C HIS A 55 -1.27 -10.90 0.75
N PHE A 56 -2.13 -10.81 1.78
CA PHE A 56 -3.58 -10.87 1.63
C PHE A 56 -4.10 -9.72 0.75
N LEU A 57 -3.69 -8.48 1.02
CA LEU A 57 -4.06 -7.32 0.21
C LEU A 57 -3.59 -7.46 -1.24
N SER A 58 -2.39 -7.99 -1.45
CA SER A 58 -1.86 -8.24 -2.79
C SER A 58 -2.72 -9.27 -3.53
N ALA A 59 -3.08 -10.37 -2.87
CA ALA A 59 -3.98 -11.37 -3.44
C ALA A 59 -5.38 -10.78 -3.73
N ALA A 60 -5.95 -10.03 -2.79
CA ALA A 60 -7.24 -9.35 -2.96
C ALA A 60 -7.21 -8.35 -4.13
N ARG A 61 -6.09 -7.63 -4.34
CA ARG A 61 -5.92 -6.73 -5.49
C ARG A 61 -6.07 -7.48 -6.81
N PHE A 62 -5.47 -8.66 -6.94
CA PHE A 62 -5.53 -9.45 -8.17
C PHE A 62 -6.84 -10.23 -8.35
N GLU A 63 -7.39 -10.78 -7.27
CA GLU A 63 -8.56 -11.66 -7.32
C GLU A 63 -9.89 -10.88 -7.25
N LEU A 64 -9.94 -9.80 -6.48
CA LEU A 64 -11.16 -9.01 -6.19
C LEU A 64 -11.11 -7.60 -6.79
N GLY A 65 -9.93 -7.17 -7.25
CA GLY A 65 -9.70 -5.85 -7.84
C GLY A 65 -9.21 -4.80 -6.83
N PRO A 66 -8.63 -3.71 -7.34
CA PRO A 66 -7.93 -2.71 -6.52
C PRO A 66 -8.88 -1.90 -5.61
N ALA A 67 -10.13 -1.67 -6.01
CA ALA A 67 -11.10 -0.96 -5.18
C ALA A 67 -11.46 -1.72 -3.90
N VAL A 68 -11.62 -3.04 -4.01
CA VAL A 68 -11.94 -3.91 -2.86
C VAL A 68 -10.73 -4.04 -1.93
N ALA A 69 -9.54 -4.24 -2.48
CA ALA A 69 -8.30 -4.26 -1.70
C ALA A 69 -8.08 -2.95 -0.92
N LEU A 70 -8.38 -1.80 -1.54
CA LEU A 70 -8.28 -0.51 -0.86
C LEU A 70 -9.28 -0.37 0.30
N GLN A 71 -10.50 -0.86 0.14
CA GLN A 71 -11.49 -0.86 1.23
C GLN A 71 -11.01 -1.71 2.41
N ILE A 72 -10.51 -2.93 2.15
CA ILE A 72 -9.93 -3.80 3.18
C ILE A 72 -8.80 -3.08 3.92
N PHE A 73 -7.91 -2.41 3.19
CA PHE A 73 -6.81 -1.66 3.79
C PHE A 73 -7.30 -0.52 4.69
N GLN A 74 -8.25 0.30 4.22
CA GLN A 74 -8.80 1.42 5.00
C GLN A 74 -9.46 0.94 6.29
N GLU A 75 -10.23 -0.14 6.18
CA GLU A 75 -10.86 -0.77 7.33
C GLU A 75 -9.81 -1.29 8.31
N TYR A 76 -8.77 -1.98 7.84
CA TYR A 76 -7.67 -2.46 8.68
C TYR A 76 -6.92 -1.33 9.38
N VAL A 77 -6.57 -0.25 8.67
CA VAL A 77 -5.88 0.91 9.27
C VAL A 77 -6.78 1.62 10.28
N SER A 78 -8.10 1.69 10.04
CA SER A 78 -9.04 2.28 11.01
C SER A 78 -9.12 1.50 12.32
N VAL A 79 -8.76 0.21 12.29
CA VAL A 79 -8.75 -0.68 13.46
C VAL A 79 -7.35 -1.13 13.87
N SER A 80 -6.30 -0.45 13.41
CA SER A 80 -4.92 -0.77 13.71
C SER A 80 -4.18 0.49 14.15
N GLU A 81 -3.45 0.43 15.27
CA GLU A 81 -2.43 1.44 15.53
C GLU A 81 -1.39 1.38 14.41
N VAL A 82 -0.74 2.50 14.07
CA VAL A 82 0.38 2.45 13.11
C VAL A 82 1.58 1.86 13.86
N HIS A 83 2.04 0.69 13.44
CA HIS A 83 3.17 -0.01 14.06
C HIS A 83 4.14 -0.59 13.04
N ASP A 84 5.29 -1.04 13.55
CA ASP A 84 6.31 -1.74 12.79
C ASP A 84 5.73 -2.89 11.95
N GLY A 85 5.81 -2.77 10.63
CA GLY A 85 5.36 -3.78 9.66
C GLY A 85 4.31 -3.28 8.68
N MET A 86 3.81 -2.06 8.84
CA MET A 86 2.75 -1.47 8.01
C MET A 86 3.21 -1.00 6.62
N ASP A 87 4.50 -1.01 6.33
CA ASP A 87 5.05 -0.64 5.02
C ASP A 87 4.48 -1.47 3.86
N GLY A 88 4.40 -2.79 4.02
CA GLY A 88 3.82 -3.67 3.00
C GLY A 88 2.36 -3.35 2.68
N PRO A 89 1.46 -3.28 3.68
CA PRO A 89 0.06 -2.91 3.46
C PRO A 89 -0.13 -1.52 2.82
N TYR A 90 0.59 -0.50 3.29
CA TYR A 90 0.52 0.86 2.73
C TYR A 90 0.93 0.90 1.27
N TYR A 91 1.97 0.14 0.91
CA TYR A 91 2.41 0.04 -0.46
C TYR A 91 1.34 -0.57 -1.38
N VAL A 92 0.75 -1.70 -0.99
CA VAL A 92 -0.29 -2.34 -1.80
C VAL A 92 -1.50 -1.40 -1.96
N ALA A 93 -1.85 -0.66 -0.91
CA ALA A 93 -2.92 0.34 -0.97
C ALA A 93 -2.58 1.50 -1.93
N LEU A 94 -1.35 1.99 -1.90
CA LEU A 94 -0.85 3.02 -2.80
C LEU A 94 -0.95 2.58 -4.27
N GLU A 95 -0.51 1.37 -4.58
CA GLU A 95 -0.67 0.80 -5.93
C GLU A 95 -2.14 0.66 -6.34
N CYS A 96 -3.01 0.24 -5.42
CA CYS A 96 -4.45 0.14 -5.67
C CYS A 96 -5.05 1.51 -6.00
N CYS A 97 -4.63 2.58 -5.32
CA CYS A 97 -5.05 3.93 -5.63
C CYS A 97 -4.59 4.36 -7.02
N ILE A 98 -3.35 4.09 -7.39
CA ILE A 98 -2.83 4.37 -8.75
C ILE A 98 -3.62 3.62 -9.81
N ALA A 99 -3.80 2.31 -9.65
CA ALA A 99 -4.54 1.46 -10.59
C ALA A 99 -6.02 1.87 -10.73
N SER A 100 -6.61 2.45 -9.67
CA SER A 100 -7.99 2.92 -9.67
C SER A 100 -8.14 4.40 -10.07
N GLY A 101 -7.06 5.09 -10.47
CA GLY A 101 -7.07 6.51 -10.82
C GLY A 101 -7.33 7.46 -9.65
N ARG A 102 -7.22 6.99 -8.40
CA ARG A 102 -7.43 7.78 -7.17
C ARG A 102 -6.16 8.52 -6.78
N PHE A 103 -5.69 9.42 -7.64
CA PHE A 103 -4.37 10.04 -7.50
C PHE A 103 -4.21 10.94 -6.26
N HIS A 104 -5.25 11.69 -5.85
CA HIS A 104 -5.18 12.45 -4.59
C HIS A 104 -4.98 11.53 -3.37
N THR A 105 -5.69 10.40 -3.32
CA THR A 105 -5.53 9.43 -2.23
C THR A 105 -4.17 8.75 -2.28
N ALA A 106 -3.70 8.40 -3.49
CA ALA A 106 -2.36 7.85 -3.68
C ALA A 106 -1.28 8.81 -3.15
N LEU A 107 -1.36 10.10 -3.48
CA LEU A 107 -0.40 11.08 -3.00
C LEU A 107 -0.37 11.15 -1.46
N ASN A 108 -1.54 11.24 -0.82
CA ASN A 108 -1.61 11.28 0.65
C ASN A 108 -1.02 10.00 1.29
N LEU A 109 -1.33 8.82 0.75
CA LEU A 109 -0.79 7.55 1.24
C LEU A 109 0.72 7.45 1.07
N ALA A 110 1.26 7.98 -0.04
CA ALA A 110 2.70 8.02 -0.28
C ALA A 110 3.42 8.88 0.76
N GLU A 111 2.90 10.07 1.07
CA GLU A 111 3.46 10.97 2.09
C GLU A 111 3.43 10.33 3.48
N GLU A 112 2.32 9.68 3.82
CA GLU A 112 2.18 8.97 5.09
C GLU A 112 3.17 7.82 5.19
N CYS A 113 3.32 7.02 4.13
CA CYS A 113 4.29 5.94 4.06
C CYS A 113 5.73 6.46 4.26
N ILE A 114 6.10 7.55 3.58
CA ILE A 114 7.42 8.18 3.71
C ILE A 114 7.65 8.67 5.15
N SER A 115 6.65 9.30 5.75
CA SER A 115 6.69 9.78 7.14
C SER A 115 6.95 8.61 8.09
N ILE A 116 6.14 7.55 8.02
CA ILE A 116 6.26 6.35 8.85
C ILE A 116 7.65 5.71 8.67
N SER A 117 8.10 5.54 7.44
CA SER A 117 9.41 4.91 7.15
C SER A 117 10.59 5.70 7.73
N LYS A 118 10.51 7.05 7.78
CA LYS A 118 11.51 7.90 8.44
C LYS A 118 11.56 7.69 9.95
N TYR A 119 10.41 7.53 10.60
CA TYR A 119 10.34 7.28 12.05
C TYR A 119 10.92 5.91 12.45
N VAL A 120 10.74 4.90 11.60
CA VAL A 120 11.09 3.51 11.92
C VAL A 120 12.53 3.14 11.48
N SER A 121 13.32 4.08 10.95
CA SER A 121 14.69 3.84 10.45
C SER A 121 14.77 2.63 9.48
N ARG A 122 13.76 2.49 8.61
CA ARG A 122 13.66 1.38 7.65
C ARG A 122 14.45 1.66 6.37
N SER A 123 14.66 0.61 5.57
CA SER A 123 15.44 0.67 4.34
C SER A 123 14.94 1.78 3.40
N ASN A 124 15.91 2.52 2.82
CA ASN A 124 15.66 3.60 1.87
C ASN A 124 14.78 3.17 0.68
N TRP A 125 14.78 1.87 0.33
CA TRP A 125 13.99 1.32 -0.77
C TRP A 125 12.48 1.60 -0.66
N LEU A 126 11.86 1.39 0.50
CA LEU A 126 10.41 1.62 0.66
C LEU A 126 10.05 3.09 0.50
N VAL A 127 10.91 3.97 1.02
CA VAL A 127 10.77 5.41 0.87
C VAL A 127 10.87 5.79 -0.61
N SER A 128 11.84 5.23 -1.34
CA SER A 128 12.01 5.47 -2.77
C SER A 128 10.82 5.00 -3.60
N VAL A 129 10.25 3.84 -3.28
CA VAL A 129 9.05 3.34 -3.96
C VAL A 129 7.82 4.23 -3.68
N ALA A 130 7.59 4.59 -2.42
CA ALA A 130 6.49 5.49 -2.06
C ALA A 130 6.67 6.87 -2.73
N ALA A 131 7.89 7.39 -2.77
CA ALA A 131 8.22 8.64 -3.44
C ALA A 131 8.00 8.56 -4.97
N LEU A 132 8.33 7.43 -5.61
CA LEU A 132 8.08 7.23 -7.04
C LEU A 132 6.59 7.19 -7.37
N LEU A 133 5.81 6.41 -6.62
CA LEU A 133 4.36 6.32 -6.83
C LEU A 133 3.64 7.63 -6.45
N GLY A 134 4.10 8.30 -5.39
CA GLY A 134 3.60 9.61 -4.97
C GLY A 134 3.89 10.70 -6.01
N SER A 135 5.09 10.72 -6.59
CA SER A 135 5.43 11.68 -7.65
C SER A 135 4.61 11.45 -8.91
N TYR A 136 4.36 10.19 -9.29
CA TYR A 136 3.44 9.89 -10.39
C TYR A 136 2.03 10.39 -10.09
N ALA A 137 1.50 10.12 -8.88
CA ALA A 137 0.20 10.62 -8.46
C ALA A 137 0.11 12.15 -8.51
N ALA A 138 1.14 12.84 -8.00
CA ALA A 138 1.23 14.30 -8.00
C ALA A 138 1.25 14.86 -9.44
N ALA A 139 2.00 14.24 -10.35
CA ALA A 139 2.02 14.64 -11.76
C ALA A 139 0.64 14.48 -12.42
N MET A 140 -0.06 13.38 -12.15
CA MET A 140 -1.39 13.11 -12.71
C MET A 140 -2.48 14.10 -12.26
N ILE A 141 -2.31 14.74 -11.10
CA ILE A 141 -3.21 15.80 -10.61
C ILE A 141 -2.67 17.22 -10.89
N GLY A 142 -1.62 17.35 -11.70
CA GLY A 142 -1.03 18.64 -12.08
C GLY A 142 -0.17 19.31 -11.00
N GLN A 143 0.16 18.62 -9.90
CA GLN A 143 1.07 19.11 -8.86
C GLN A 143 2.53 18.81 -9.24
N ILE A 144 3.00 19.49 -10.29
CA ILE A 144 4.29 19.23 -10.94
C ILE A 144 5.48 19.49 -10.01
N ASP A 145 5.43 20.56 -9.20
CA ASP A 145 6.51 20.86 -8.25
C ASP A 145 6.60 19.82 -7.13
N LYS A 146 5.44 19.40 -6.62
CA LYS A 146 5.37 18.32 -5.64
C LYS A 146 5.91 17.00 -6.18
N ALA A 147 5.62 16.69 -7.44
CA ALA A 147 6.15 15.52 -8.12
C ALA A 147 7.68 15.57 -8.22
N SER A 148 8.23 16.76 -8.52
CA SER A 148 9.68 17.01 -8.54
C SER A 148 10.31 16.82 -7.16
N ASP A 149 9.75 17.43 -6.12
CA ASP A 149 10.26 17.34 -4.74
C ASP A 149 10.32 15.89 -4.24
N LEU A 150 9.31 15.09 -4.58
CA LEU A 150 9.26 13.67 -4.24
C LEU A 150 10.34 12.87 -4.99
N LEU A 151 10.62 13.18 -6.26
CA LEU A 151 11.67 12.51 -7.03
C LEU A 151 13.08 12.84 -6.55
N ASP A 152 13.28 14.06 -6.04
CA ASP A 152 14.56 14.47 -5.43
C ASP A 152 14.86 13.70 -4.15
N CYS A 153 13.84 13.13 -3.49
CA CYS A 153 14.00 12.26 -2.33
C CYS A 153 14.47 10.83 -2.68
N ILE A 154 14.48 10.45 -3.97
CA ILE A 154 14.90 9.13 -4.43
C ILE A 154 16.40 9.14 -4.75
N ASN A 155 17.19 8.33 -4.05
CA ASN A 155 18.62 8.18 -4.34
C ASN A 155 18.84 7.56 -5.73
N ASP A 156 19.77 8.12 -6.49
CA ASP A 156 20.18 7.62 -7.80
C ASP A 156 20.86 6.24 -7.65
N GLY A 157 20.08 5.18 -7.84
CA GLY A 157 20.54 3.79 -7.68
C GLY A 157 19.42 2.83 -7.30
N GLU A 158 18.32 3.33 -6.75
CA GLU A 158 17.15 2.52 -6.35
C GLU A 158 16.12 2.48 -7.49
N CYS A 159 16.50 1.93 -8.64
CA CYS A 159 15.55 1.60 -9.71
C CYS A 159 14.88 0.27 -9.38
N VAL A 160 13.60 0.34 -8.99
CA VAL A 160 12.85 -0.83 -8.54
C VAL A 160 12.29 -1.57 -9.75
N SER A 161 13.00 -2.62 -10.17
CA SER A 161 12.36 -3.71 -10.89
C SER A 161 11.45 -4.46 -9.91
N TRP A 162 10.39 -5.09 -10.41
CA TRP A 162 9.42 -5.92 -9.70
C TRP A 162 8.18 -5.20 -9.14
N LEU A 163 7.40 -4.62 -10.05
CA LEU A 163 5.95 -4.54 -9.89
C LEU A 163 5.24 -5.13 -11.10
N GLU A 164 4.69 -6.32 -10.95
CA GLU A 164 3.76 -6.87 -11.93
C GLU A 164 2.44 -6.08 -11.85
N GLY A 165 2.11 -5.36 -12.92
CA GLY A 165 0.81 -4.70 -13.11
C GLY A 165 0.73 -3.21 -12.80
N VAL A 166 1.81 -2.58 -12.31
CA VAL A 166 1.93 -1.11 -12.30
C VAL A 166 2.79 -0.71 -13.51
N PRO A 167 2.43 0.31 -14.30
CA PRO A 167 3.29 0.80 -15.37
C PRO A 167 4.68 1.07 -14.78
N ILE A 168 5.71 0.41 -15.32
CA ILE A 168 7.10 0.61 -14.90
C ILE A 168 7.49 2.00 -15.40
N ILE A 169 7.18 3.04 -14.62
CA ILE A 169 7.67 4.37 -14.90
C ILE A 169 8.97 4.51 -14.13
N SER A 170 10.08 4.49 -14.85
CA SER A 170 11.38 4.77 -14.26
C SER A 170 11.43 6.22 -13.73
N LYS A 171 12.27 6.50 -12.73
CA LYS A 171 12.54 7.87 -12.27
C LYS A 171 12.82 8.81 -13.45
N VAL A 172 13.61 8.33 -14.43
CA VAL A 172 13.97 9.07 -15.65
C VAL A 172 12.75 9.37 -16.51
N GLU A 173 11.91 8.37 -16.79
CA GLU A 173 10.68 8.56 -17.58
C GLU A 173 9.70 9.52 -16.89
N LEU A 174 9.58 9.43 -15.56
CA LEU A 174 8.73 10.36 -14.82
C LEU A 174 9.28 11.79 -14.85
N LEU A 175 10.60 11.96 -14.70
CA LEU A 175 11.26 13.26 -14.82
C LEU A 175 11.08 13.85 -16.23
N GLU A 176 11.18 13.04 -17.28
CA GLU A 176 10.90 13.48 -18.65
C GLU A 176 9.46 13.94 -18.82
N ASN A 177 8.50 13.18 -18.28
CA ASN A 177 7.08 13.53 -18.34
C ASN A 177 6.79 14.82 -17.58
N ILE A 178 7.33 14.99 -16.37
CA ILE A 178 7.25 16.23 -15.59
C ILE A 178 7.86 17.41 -16.37
N ALA A 179 9.04 17.21 -16.97
CA ALA A 179 9.72 18.23 -17.77
C ALA A 179 8.96 18.58 -19.07
N ARG A 180 8.21 17.64 -19.66
CA ARG A 180 7.31 17.92 -20.78
C ARG A 180 6.09 18.73 -20.30
N LEU A 181 5.47 18.32 -19.19
CA LEU A 181 4.32 19.02 -18.61
C LEU A 181 4.65 20.45 -18.19
N ARG A 182 5.84 20.70 -17.61
CA ARG A 182 6.33 22.06 -17.28
C ARG A 182 6.46 22.97 -18.51
N ARG A 183 6.75 22.41 -19.68
CA ARG A 183 6.92 23.19 -20.93
C ARG A 183 5.61 23.56 -21.61
N THR A 184 4.50 22.93 -21.19
CA THR A 184 3.17 23.12 -21.79
C THR A 184 2.23 23.98 -20.94
N GLN A 185 2.68 24.41 -19.75
CA GLN A 185 2.00 25.38 -18.89
C GLN A 185 2.51 26.79 -19.19
#